data_AF-A0A838JB22-F1
#
_entry.id   AF-A0A838JB22-F1
#
_cell.length_a   1.000
_cell.length_b   1.000
_cell.length_c   1.000
_cell.angle_alpha   90.00
_cell.angle_beta   90.00
_cell.angle_gamma   90.00
#
_symmetry.space_group_name_H-M   'P 1'
#
loop_
_entity.id
_entity.type
_entity.pdbx_description
1 polymer ?
#
loop_
_entity_poly.entity_id
_entity_poly.type
_entity_poly.pdbx_seq_one_letter_code
_entity_poly.pdbx_strand_id
1 'polypeptide(L)'
;MSIQHALVVLLDSVFSAYLHAWAITLEITSGMMIALLVAVLLYKGLANWRDKAVHRALDAEFEYRLEAQIRADIAEGEKRYQLQTALHSVWDEVNSLEYALHGTSQQIEDDLWEISQISGTSKPSLVLPECYRPFHVELAAIDRGLTHLGSQIDSARAENEDLNFYKKWVEELWARFRLFELKNNTDQRRVLSYLSEIRDMHTSIGKLYCLSAISPAYQHFPGMIHVVETMSDDNRIAAKEMFPYVAGLYKQLTILMTSFEQGKF
;
A
#
# COMPACT_ATOMS: atom_id res chain seq x y z
N MET A 1 84.70 -75.48 61.48
CA MET A 1 83.61 -74.56 61.12
C MET A 1 82.29 -75.31 61.29
N SER A 2 81.43 -74.83 62.19
CA SER A 2 80.20 -75.52 62.57
C SER A 2 79.11 -75.38 61.49
N ILE A 3 78.42 -76.48 61.20
CA ILE A 3 77.29 -76.57 60.27
C ILE A 3 76.20 -75.52 60.57
N GLN A 4 76.08 -75.06 61.83
CA GLN A 4 75.17 -73.97 62.20
C GLN A 4 75.51 -72.63 61.53
N HIS A 5 76.79 -72.31 61.34
CA HIS A 5 77.20 -71.05 60.69
C HIS A 5 76.84 -71.03 59.20
N ALA A 6 77.01 -72.17 58.51
CA ALA A 6 76.64 -72.27 57.09
C ALA A 6 75.12 -72.18 56.90
N LEU A 7 74.33 -72.76 57.82
CA LEU A 7 72.88 -72.77 57.74
C LEU A 7 72.26 -71.40 58.05
N VAL A 8 72.86 -70.65 58.99
CA VAL A 8 72.48 -69.26 59.26
C VAL A 8 72.75 -68.35 58.07
N VAL A 9 73.94 -68.44 57.45
CA VAL A 9 74.29 -67.62 56.27
C VAL A 9 73.37 -67.93 55.07
N LEU A 10 73.00 -69.20 54.89
CA LEU A 10 72.10 -69.62 53.81
C LEU A 10 70.67 -69.10 54.05
N LEU A 11 70.16 -69.22 55.27
CA LEU A 11 68.86 -68.64 55.66
C LEU A 11 68.84 -67.11 55.52
N ASP A 12 69.90 -66.42 55.93
CA ASP A 12 70.00 -64.96 55.81
C ASP A 12 70.03 -64.52 54.34
N SER A 13 70.73 -65.28 53.48
CA SER A 13 70.76 -65.01 52.04
C SER A 13 69.41 -65.23 51.35
N VAL A 14 68.68 -66.30 51.72
CA VAL A 14 67.36 -66.62 51.16
C VAL A 14 66.32 -65.63 51.68
N PHE A 15 66.39 -65.26 52.96
CA PHE A 15 65.48 -64.29 53.56
C PHE A 15 65.69 -62.87 52.99
N SER A 16 66.96 -62.48 52.78
CA SER A 16 67.31 -61.22 52.11
C SER A 16 66.82 -61.17 50.67
N ALA A 17 66.99 -62.26 49.90
CA ALA A 17 66.50 -62.36 48.52
C ALA A 17 64.96 -62.33 48.46
N TYR A 18 64.28 -62.97 49.41
CA TYR A 18 62.82 -62.96 49.52
C TYR A 18 62.29 -61.56 49.86
N LEU A 19 62.91 -60.86 50.82
CA LEU A 19 62.55 -59.48 51.16
C LEU A 19 62.78 -58.51 50.00
N HIS A 20 63.87 -58.67 49.24
CA HIS A 20 64.12 -57.88 48.03
C HIS A 20 63.08 -58.15 46.94
N ALA A 21 62.72 -59.42 46.70
CA ALA A 21 61.67 -59.76 45.74
C ALA A 21 60.31 -59.16 46.14
N TRP A 22 59.96 -59.20 47.44
CA TRP A 22 58.75 -58.56 47.95
C TRP A 22 58.76 -57.04 47.80
N ALA A 23 59.87 -56.38 48.13
CA ALA A 23 60.03 -54.95 47.95
C ALA A 23 59.85 -54.54 46.48
N ILE A 24 60.49 -55.26 45.55
CA ILE A 24 60.35 -55.04 44.11
C ILE A 24 58.90 -55.24 43.64
N THR A 25 58.22 -56.31 44.09
CA THR A 25 56.81 -56.51 43.73
C THR A 25 55.89 -55.43 44.30
N LEU A 26 56.16 -54.91 45.49
CA LEU A 26 55.42 -53.79 46.09
C LEU A 26 55.67 -52.47 45.33
N GLU A 27 56.90 -52.21 44.90
CA GLU A 27 57.23 -51.05 44.05
C GLU A 27 56.56 -51.14 42.68
N ILE A 28 56.56 -52.32 42.04
CA ILE A 28 55.90 -52.51 40.74
C ILE A 28 54.39 -52.36 40.87
N THR A 29 53.77 -53.00 41.87
CA THR A 29 52.31 -52.94 42.06
C THR A 29 51.84 -51.54 42.47
N SER A 30 52.57 -50.84 43.35
CA SER A 30 52.28 -49.44 43.69
C SER A 30 52.49 -48.51 42.48
N GLY A 31 53.54 -48.70 41.69
CA GLY A 31 53.77 -47.97 40.44
C GLY A 31 52.66 -48.18 39.41
N MET A 32 52.17 -49.41 39.23
CA MET A 32 51.04 -49.72 38.34
C MET A 32 49.73 -49.09 38.83
N MET A 33 49.47 -49.11 40.13
CA MET A 33 48.28 -48.47 40.72
C MET A 33 48.30 -46.95 40.53
N ILE A 34 49.46 -46.30 40.73
CA ILE A 34 49.63 -44.87 40.49
C ILE A 34 49.42 -44.55 39.00
N ALA A 35 49.99 -45.34 38.09
CA ALA A 35 49.83 -45.15 36.65
C ALA A 35 48.36 -45.27 36.21
N LEU A 36 47.61 -46.25 36.74
CA LEU A 36 46.17 -46.39 36.52
C LEU A 36 45.37 -45.18 37.05
N LEU A 37 45.71 -44.69 38.24
CA LEU A 37 45.07 -43.52 38.84
C LEU A 37 45.29 -42.27 37.99
N VAL A 38 46.53 -42.04 37.53
CA VAL A 38 46.86 -40.94 36.62
C VAL A 38 46.12 -41.08 35.29
N ALA A 39 46.05 -42.28 34.71
CA ALA A 39 45.32 -42.53 33.46
C ALA A 39 43.82 -42.22 33.60
N VAL A 40 43.19 -42.63 34.71
CA VAL A 40 41.77 -42.34 35.00
C VAL A 40 41.54 -40.84 35.20
N LEU A 41 42.44 -40.14 35.90
CA LEU A 41 42.35 -38.69 36.08
C LEU A 41 42.51 -37.93 34.76
N LEU A 42 43.47 -38.34 33.91
CA LEU A 42 43.64 -37.77 32.58
C LEU A 42 42.41 -38.01 31.69
N TYR A 43 41.88 -39.24 31.69
CA TYR A 43 40.65 -39.56 30.96
C TYR A 43 39.46 -38.71 31.43
N LYS A 44 39.25 -38.58 32.74
CA LYS A 44 38.18 -37.73 33.29
C LYS A 44 38.40 -36.25 32.97
N GLY A 45 39.63 -35.77 33.02
CA GLY A 45 39.99 -34.39 32.66
C GLY A 45 39.69 -34.10 31.19
N LEU A 46 40.08 -35.00 30.29
CA LEU A 46 39.83 -34.89 28.85
C LEU A 46 38.34 -35.00 28.52
N ALA A 47 37.60 -35.91 29.17
CA ALA A 47 36.15 -36.03 28.99
C ALA A 47 35.44 -34.74 29.42
N ASN A 48 35.77 -34.19 30.60
CA ASN A 48 35.19 -32.94 31.09
C ASN A 48 35.57 -31.74 30.19
N TRP A 49 36.80 -31.71 29.67
CA TRP A 49 37.21 -30.68 28.70
C TRP A 49 36.44 -30.79 27.39
N ARG A 50 36.30 -31.99 26.84
CA ARG A 50 35.53 -32.26 25.62
C ARG A 50 34.07 -31.84 25.80
N ASP A 51 33.43 -32.26 26.89
CA ASP A 51 32.01 -31.97 27.13
C ASP A 51 31.80 -30.45 27.32
N LYS A 52 32.73 -29.74 27.98
CA LYS A 52 32.74 -28.27 28.02
C LYS A 52 32.96 -27.63 26.65
N ALA A 53 33.85 -28.17 25.83
CA ALA A 53 34.10 -27.65 24.49
C ALA A 53 32.89 -27.84 23.57
N VAL A 54 32.22 -29.00 23.65
CA VAL A 54 30.99 -29.29 22.93
C VAL A 54 29.86 -28.37 23.39
N HIS A 55 29.65 -28.19 24.69
CA HIS A 55 28.64 -27.26 25.20
C HIS A 55 28.89 -25.83 24.73
N ARG A 56 30.12 -25.33 24.79
CA ARG A 56 30.45 -23.99 24.26
C ARG A 56 30.20 -23.85 22.77
N ALA A 57 30.50 -24.89 21.98
CA ALA A 57 30.24 -24.87 20.54
C ALA A 57 28.74 -24.88 20.23
N LEU A 58 27.96 -25.66 21.00
CA LEU A 58 26.51 -25.73 20.90
C LEU A 58 25.86 -24.40 21.31
N ASP A 59 26.30 -23.81 22.42
CA ASP A 59 25.83 -22.51 22.89
C ASP A 59 26.11 -21.42 21.85
N ALA A 60 27.33 -21.40 21.26
CA ALA A 60 27.68 -20.46 20.20
C ALA A 60 26.84 -20.64 18.93
N GLU A 61 26.52 -21.89 18.54
CA GLU A 61 25.63 -22.15 17.40
C GLU A 61 24.18 -21.72 17.68
N PHE A 62 23.70 -21.93 18.90
CA PHE A 62 22.39 -21.45 19.34
C PHE A 62 22.32 -19.92 19.34
N GLU A 63 23.31 -19.24 19.90
CA GLU A 63 23.40 -17.77 19.88
C GLU A 63 23.43 -17.24 18.45
N TYR A 64 24.22 -17.84 17.56
CA TYR A 64 24.28 -17.46 16.15
C TYR A 64 22.92 -17.60 15.44
N ARG A 65 22.23 -18.72 15.65
CA ARG A 65 20.89 -18.95 15.06
C ARG A 65 19.85 -17.98 15.63
N LEU A 66 19.92 -17.72 16.93
CA LEU A 66 19.02 -16.76 17.60
C LEU A 66 19.24 -15.35 17.06
N GLU A 67 20.49 -14.90 16.95
CA GLU A 67 20.80 -13.60 16.35
C GLU A 67 20.34 -13.51 14.89
N ALA A 68 20.54 -14.56 14.10
CA ALA A 68 20.10 -14.62 12.72
C ALA A 68 18.57 -14.52 12.62
N GLN A 69 17.84 -15.20 13.51
CA GLN A 69 16.39 -15.14 13.57
C GLN A 69 15.90 -13.74 13.99
N ILE A 70 16.49 -13.15 15.02
CA ILE A 70 16.16 -11.78 15.45
C ILE A 70 16.39 -10.78 14.30
N ARG A 71 17.50 -10.89 13.56
CA ARG A 71 17.76 -10.02 12.40
C ARG A 71 16.75 -10.23 11.28
N ALA A 72 16.32 -11.48 11.04
CA ALA A 72 15.30 -11.79 10.06
C ALA A 72 13.94 -11.19 10.48
N ASP A 73 13.55 -11.35 11.74
CA ASP A 73 12.30 -10.80 12.29
C ASP A 73 12.28 -9.26 12.24
N ILE A 74 13.41 -8.61 12.57
CA ILE A 74 13.55 -7.15 12.44
C ILE A 74 13.43 -6.71 10.97
N ALA A 75 14.12 -7.38 10.05
CA ALA A 75 14.06 -7.05 8.63
C ALA A 75 12.66 -7.28 8.04
N GLU A 76 11.94 -8.31 8.49
CA GLU A 76 10.55 -8.55 8.11
C GLU A 76 9.62 -7.47 8.68
N GLY A 77 9.79 -7.09 9.96
CA GLY A 77 9.05 -6.00 10.58
C GLY A 77 9.25 -4.66 9.87
N GLU A 78 10.49 -4.33 9.48
CA GLU A 78 10.79 -3.13 8.72
C GLU A 78 10.12 -3.14 7.34
N LYS A 79 10.16 -4.27 6.61
CA LYS A 79 9.46 -4.43 5.33
C LYS A 79 7.95 -4.24 5.47
N ARG A 80 7.33 -4.83 6.49
CA ARG A 80 5.89 -4.67 6.77
C ARG A 80 5.53 -3.21 7.05
N TYR A 81 6.34 -2.52 7.85
CA TYR A 81 6.13 -1.11 8.15
C TYR A 81 6.24 -0.23 6.89
N GLN A 82 7.26 -0.48 6.05
CA GLN A 82 7.42 0.24 4.78
C GLN A 82 6.22 0.00 3.84
N LEU A 83 5.75 -1.24 3.73
CA LEU A 83 4.58 -1.59 2.92
C LEU A 83 3.31 -0.92 3.43
N GLN A 84 3.09 -0.92 4.75
CA GLN A 84 1.93 -0.27 5.37
C GLN A 84 1.96 1.24 5.14
N THR A 85 3.13 1.87 5.26
CA THR A 85 3.31 3.31 4.98
C THR A 85 3.01 3.62 3.51
N ALA A 86 3.51 2.78 2.59
CA ALA A 86 3.26 2.96 1.17
C ALA A 86 1.79 2.71 0.80
N LEU A 87 1.13 1.72 1.41
CA LEU A 87 -0.31 1.50 1.24
C LEU A 87 -1.12 2.72 1.71
N HIS A 88 -0.76 3.28 2.87
CA HIS A 88 -1.42 4.47 3.40
C HIS A 88 -1.27 5.67 2.45
N SER A 89 -0.08 5.86 1.89
CA SER A 89 0.14 6.91 0.87
C SER A 89 -0.75 6.74 -0.37
N VAL A 90 -0.96 5.51 -0.84
CA VAL A 90 -1.86 5.27 -1.99
C VAL A 90 -3.32 5.50 -1.61
N TRP A 91 -3.71 5.16 -0.37
CA TRP A 91 -5.03 5.49 0.17
C TRP A 91 -5.29 6.99 0.20
N ASP A 92 -4.32 7.78 0.62
CA ASP A 92 -4.45 9.24 0.64
C ASP A 92 -4.63 9.81 -0.77
N GLU A 93 -3.93 9.24 -1.77
CA GLU A 93 -4.11 9.63 -3.19
C GLU A 93 -5.50 9.27 -3.72
N VAL A 94 -6.05 8.10 -3.34
CA VAL A 94 -7.41 7.67 -3.68
C VAL A 94 -8.45 8.59 -3.05
N ASN A 95 -8.33 8.88 -1.76
CA ASN A 95 -9.23 9.80 -1.05
C ASN A 95 -9.18 11.21 -1.65
N SER A 96 -7.98 11.70 -1.97
CA SER A 96 -7.80 12.99 -2.64
C SER A 96 -8.51 13.03 -4.00
N LEU A 97 -8.45 11.94 -4.78
CA LEU A 97 -9.17 11.84 -6.05
C LEU A 97 -10.68 11.77 -5.85
N GLU A 98 -11.16 11.04 -4.84
CA GLU A 98 -12.58 10.97 -4.50
C GLU A 98 -13.14 12.36 -4.22
N TYR A 99 -12.47 13.15 -3.36
CA TYR A 99 -12.86 14.53 -3.10
C TYR A 99 -12.85 15.38 -4.37
N ALA A 100 -11.83 15.25 -5.22
CA ALA A 100 -11.76 15.98 -6.48
C ALA A 100 -12.91 15.64 -7.44
N LEU A 101 -13.33 14.36 -7.51
CA LEU A 101 -14.49 13.94 -8.29
C LEU A 101 -15.79 14.57 -7.77
N HIS A 102 -15.90 14.82 -6.47
CA HIS A 102 -17.04 15.53 -5.88
C HIS A 102 -16.91 17.06 -5.96
N GLY A 103 -15.83 17.58 -6.54
CA GLY A 103 -15.57 19.02 -6.58
C GLY A 103 -15.33 19.64 -5.21
N THR A 104 -14.88 18.83 -4.24
CA THR A 104 -14.62 19.23 -2.86
C THR A 104 -13.16 18.96 -2.48
N SER A 105 -12.80 19.30 -1.26
CA SER A 105 -11.55 18.88 -0.61
C SER A 105 -11.87 18.31 0.77
N GLN A 106 -10.92 17.57 1.35
CA GLN A 106 -11.04 17.07 2.72
C GLN A 106 -11.35 18.20 3.70
N GLN A 107 -10.65 19.32 3.58
CA GLN A 107 -10.86 20.49 4.43
C GLN A 107 -12.29 21.04 4.32
N ILE A 108 -12.82 21.15 3.10
CA ILE A 108 -14.19 21.63 2.89
C ILE A 108 -15.20 20.66 3.51
N GLU A 109 -14.95 19.36 3.42
CA GLU A 109 -15.82 18.37 4.04
C GLU A 109 -15.79 18.38 5.58
N ASP A 110 -14.62 18.61 6.15
CA ASP A 110 -14.43 18.75 7.59
C ASP A 110 -15.16 20.01 8.09
N ASP A 111 -15.02 21.14 7.38
CA ASP A 111 -15.73 22.38 7.67
C ASP A 111 -17.26 22.20 7.55
N LEU A 112 -17.73 21.53 6.50
CA LEU A 112 -19.16 21.21 6.32
C LEU A 112 -19.67 20.31 7.45
N TRP A 113 -18.85 19.37 7.93
CA TRP A 113 -19.19 18.53 9.06
C TRP A 113 -19.30 19.34 10.34
N GLU A 114 -18.35 20.22 10.63
CA GLU A 114 -18.38 21.11 11.80
C GLU A 114 -19.62 22.01 11.79
N ILE A 115 -19.93 22.63 10.65
CA ILE A 115 -21.13 23.45 10.47
C ILE A 115 -22.40 22.61 10.68
N SER A 116 -22.44 21.38 10.19
CA SER A 116 -23.59 20.49 10.36
C SER A 116 -23.84 20.15 11.83
N GLN A 117 -22.79 19.94 12.63
CA GLN A 117 -22.87 19.72 14.07
C GLN A 117 -23.37 20.95 14.81
N ILE A 118 -22.86 22.13 14.47
CA ILE A 118 -23.27 23.40 15.09
C ILE A 118 -24.74 23.73 14.79
N SER A 119 -25.17 23.47 13.55
CA SER A 119 -26.52 23.78 13.07
C SER A 119 -27.57 22.71 13.39
N GLY A 120 -27.16 21.53 13.88
CA GLY A 120 -28.06 20.39 14.08
C GLY A 120 -28.70 19.86 12.79
N THR A 121 -28.08 20.16 11.65
CA THR A 121 -28.56 19.71 10.33
C THR A 121 -27.74 18.53 9.84
N SER A 122 -28.31 17.71 8.94
CA SER A 122 -27.56 16.62 8.31
C SER A 122 -26.52 17.18 7.33
N LYS A 123 -25.32 16.59 7.30
CA LYS A 123 -24.29 16.91 6.28
C LYS A 123 -24.90 16.84 4.87
N PRO A 124 -24.73 17.87 4.03
CA PRO A 124 -25.23 17.84 2.66
C PRO A 124 -24.58 16.68 1.89
N SER A 125 -25.38 15.98 1.08
CA SER A 125 -24.89 14.87 0.26
C SER A 125 -23.97 15.40 -0.83
N LEU A 126 -22.78 14.83 -0.96
CA LEU A 126 -21.91 15.07 -2.09
C LEU A 126 -22.61 14.59 -3.36
N VAL A 127 -22.78 15.48 -4.32
CA VAL A 127 -23.36 15.14 -5.62
C VAL A 127 -22.20 14.81 -6.55
N LEU A 128 -22.19 13.59 -7.09
CA LEU A 128 -21.26 13.23 -8.16
C LEU A 128 -21.85 13.67 -9.50
N PRO A 129 -21.19 14.58 -10.24
CA PRO A 129 -21.57 14.88 -11.62
C PRO A 129 -21.60 13.61 -12.47
N GLU A 130 -22.66 13.44 -13.27
CA GLU A 130 -22.84 12.26 -14.12
C GLU A 130 -21.67 12.06 -15.11
N CYS A 131 -21.08 13.15 -15.60
CA CYS A 131 -19.89 13.12 -16.44
C CYS A 131 -18.66 12.50 -15.77
N TYR A 132 -18.62 12.44 -14.44
CA TYR A 132 -17.52 11.84 -13.67
C TYR A 132 -17.76 10.38 -13.27
N ARG A 133 -18.96 9.82 -13.54
CA ARG A 133 -19.32 8.44 -13.22
C ARG A 133 -18.28 7.39 -13.69
N PRO A 134 -17.69 7.46 -14.90
CA PRO A 134 -16.68 6.49 -15.32
C PRO A 134 -15.45 6.47 -14.41
N PHE A 135 -14.97 7.64 -13.98
CA PHE A 135 -13.81 7.76 -13.09
C PHE A 135 -14.13 7.22 -11.69
N HIS A 136 -15.33 7.50 -11.17
CA HIS A 136 -15.77 6.99 -9.88
C HIS A 136 -15.90 5.47 -9.86
N VAL A 137 -16.39 4.84 -10.95
CA VAL A 137 -16.47 3.37 -11.04
C VAL A 137 -15.08 2.73 -10.99
N GLU A 138 -14.10 3.33 -11.69
CA GLU A 138 -12.71 2.87 -11.64
C GLU A 138 -12.09 3.09 -10.26
N LEU A 139 -12.32 4.25 -9.64
CA LEU A 139 -11.85 4.55 -8.29
C LEU A 139 -12.39 3.55 -7.25
N ALA A 140 -13.68 3.22 -7.32
CA ALA A 140 -14.31 2.21 -6.47
C ALA A 140 -13.79 0.78 -6.71
N ALA A 141 -13.20 0.50 -7.87
CA ALA A 141 -12.50 -0.76 -8.11
C ALA A 141 -11.12 -0.77 -7.43
N ILE A 142 -10.39 0.35 -7.49
CA ILE A 142 -9.10 0.54 -6.82
C ILE A 142 -9.28 0.46 -5.31
N ASP A 143 -10.24 1.19 -4.74
CA ASP A 143 -10.60 1.20 -3.31
C ASP A 143 -10.82 -0.22 -2.75
N ARG A 144 -11.63 -1.03 -3.46
CA ARG A 144 -11.87 -2.43 -3.10
C ARG A 144 -10.60 -3.27 -3.19
N GLY A 145 -9.77 -3.05 -4.21
CA GLY A 145 -8.49 -3.72 -4.40
C GLY A 145 -7.51 -3.42 -3.26
N LEU A 146 -7.39 -2.15 -2.88
CA LEU A 146 -6.56 -1.68 -1.77
C LEU A 146 -7.06 -2.18 -0.42
N THR A 147 -8.38 -2.25 -0.21
CA THR A 147 -8.97 -2.83 1.00
C THR A 147 -8.60 -4.30 1.14
N HIS A 148 -8.70 -5.05 0.05
CA HIS A 148 -8.29 -6.45 0.01
C HIS A 148 -6.78 -6.61 0.27
N LEU A 149 -5.94 -5.77 -0.35
CA LEU A 149 -4.50 -5.76 -0.13
C LEU A 149 -4.14 -5.45 1.33
N GLY A 150 -4.80 -4.45 1.93
CA GLY A 150 -4.63 -4.06 3.33
C GLY A 150 -4.98 -5.18 4.31
N SER A 151 -6.06 -5.93 4.03
CA SER A 151 -6.43 -7.11 4.84
C SER A 151 -5.43 -8.26 4.76
N GLN A 152 -4.53 -8.24 3.77
CA GLN A 152 -3.56 -9.31 3.49
C GLN A 152 -2.11 -8.92 3.79
N ILE A 153 -1.85 -7.75 4.39
CA ILE A 153 -0.49 -7.29 4.73
C ILE A 153 0.29 -8.30 5.59
N ASP A 154 -0.39 -9.02 6.48
CA ASP A 154 0.24 -10.06 7.32
C ASP A 154 0.47 -11.39 6.60
N SER A 155 -0.12 -11.57 5.42
CA SER A 155 0.12 -12.72 4.56
C SER A 155 1.27 -12.40 3.60
N ALA A 156 2.10 -13.40 3.29
CA ALA A 156 3.24 -13.29 2.37
C ALA A 156 2.88 -12.81 0.93
N ARG A 157 1.60 -12.50 0.67
CA ARG A 157 1.02 -12.13 -0.61
C ARG A 157 0.92 -10.62 -0.85
N ALA A 158 1.04 -9.78 0.18
CA ALA A 158 1.07 -8.33 -0.03
C ALA A 158 2.43 -7.93 -0.63
N GLU A 159 2.59 -8.21 -1.93
CA GLU A 159 3.81 -8.01 -2.66
C GLU A 159 3.92 -6.54 -3.10
N ASN A 160 5.15 -6.03 -3.10
CA ASN A 160 5.44 -4.68 -3.55
C ASN A 160 4.99 -4.45 -5.01
N GLU A 161 4.90 -5.52 -5.81
CA GLU A 161 4.40 -5.48 -7.19
C GLU A 161 2.91 -5.11 -7.27
N ASP A 162 2.07 -5.70 -6.43
CA ASP A 162 0.64 -5.38 -6.37
C ASP A 162 0.41 -3.93 -5.95
N LEU A 163 1.16 -3.46 -4.94
CA LEU A 163 1.06 -2.07 -4.50
C LEU A 163 1.53 -1.10 -5.59
N ASN A 164 2.62 -1.42 -6.29
CA ASN A 164 3.10 -0.63 -7.42
C ASN A 164 2.09 -0.59 -8.58
N PHE A 165 1.37 -1.69 -8.82
CA PHE A 165 0.28 -1.73 -9.79
C PHE A 165 -0.83 -0.75 -9.41
N TYR A 166 -1.33 -0.79 -8.17
CA TYR A 166 -2.39 0.13 -7.73
C TYR A 166 -1.94 1.58 -7.74
N LYS A 167 -0.72 1.87 -7.28
CA LYS A 167 -0.15 3.22 -7.34
C LYS A 167 -0.15 3.75 -8.77
N LYS A 168 0.35 2.97 -9.72
CA LYS A 168 0.38 3.36 -11.14
C LYS A 168 -1.03 3.56 -11.69
N TRP A 169 -1.99 2.70 -11.31
CA TRP A 169 -3.37 2.84 -11.74
C TRP A 169 -4.01 4.13 -11.21
N VAL A 170 -3.77 4.49 -9.95
CA VAL A 170 -4.21 5.76 -9.36
C VAL A 170 -3.60 6.95 -10.09
N GLU A 171 -2.29 6.92 -10.36
CA GLU A 171 -1.58 7.97 -11.12
C GLU A 171 -2.17 8.15 -12.53
N GLU A 172 -2.43 7.06 -13.25
CA GLU A 172 -3.03 7.07 -14.59
C GLU A 172 -4.48 7.59 -14.56
N LEU A 173 -5.26 7.21 -13.54
CA LEU A 173 -6.63 7.69 -13.36
C LEU A 173 -6.63 9.20 -13.09
N TRP A 174 -5.75 9.69 -12.22
CA TRP A 174 -5.54 11.11 -11.96
C TRP A 174 -5.16 11.89 -13.22
N ALA A 175 -4.26 11.35 -14.04
CA ALA A 175 -3.83 11.99 -15.27
C ALA A 175 -4.98 12.11 -16.28
N ARG A 176 -5.77 11.05 -16.45
CA ARG A 176 -6.96 11.07 -17.32
C ARG A 176 -8.03 12.02 -16.81
N PHE A 177 -8.26 12.04 -15.50
CA PHE A 177 -9.22 12.96 -14.88
C PHE A 177 -8.83 14.43 -15.11
N ARG A 178 -7.57 14.80 -14.84
CA ARG A 178 -7.09 16.18 -15.09
C ARG A 178 -7.17 16.59 -16.56
N LEU A 179 -6.83 15.67 -17.47
CA LEU A 179 -6.96 15.94 -18.90
C LEU A 179 -8.43 16.13 -19.30
N PHE A 180 -9.33 15.33 -18.73
CA PHE A 180 -10.77 15.46 -18.93
C PHE A 180 -11.26 16.82 -18.44
N GLU A 181 -10.95 17.21 -17.20
CA GLU A 181 -11.36 18.50 -16.64
C GLU A 181 -10.85 19.68 -17.47
N LEU A 182 -9.57 19.67 -17.85
CA LEU A 182 -8.99 20.73 -18.68
C LEU A 182 -9.76 20.89 -20.00
N LYS A 183 -10.06 19.76 -20.65
CA LYS A 183 -10.80 19.74 -21.90
C LYS A 183 -12.25 20.16 -21.70
N ASN A 184 -12.92 19.63 -20.68
CA ASN A 184 -14.31 19.92 -20.36
C ASN A 184 -14.49 21.41 -20.05
N ASN A 185 -13.61 22.00 -19.24
CA ASN A 185 -13.60 23.44 -18.95
C ASN A 185 -13.35 24.32 -20.19
N THR A 186 -12.58 23.82 -21.15
CA THR A 186 -12.36 24.54 -22.42
C THR A 186 -13.59 24.46 -23.31
N ASP A 187 -14.20 23.28 -23.42
CA ASP A 187 -15.41 23.06 -24.20
C ASP A 187 -16.61 23.79 -23.59
N GLN A 188 -16.71 23.86 -22.26
CA GLN A 188 -17.76 24.57 -21.54
C GLN A 188 -17.72 26.07 -21.81
N ARG A 189 -16.53 26.68 -21.84
CA ARG A 189 -16.37 28.07 -22.28
C ARG A 189 -16.87 28.31 -23.71
N ARG A 190 -16.64 27.36 -24.61
CA ARG A 190 -17.17 27.44 -25.99
C ARG A 190 -18.69 27.32 -26.04
N VAL A 191 -19.25 26.38 -25.27
CA VAL A 191 -20.71 26.22 -25.14
C VAL A 191 -21.35 27.52 -24.64
N LEU A 192 -20.81 28.13 -23.60
CA LEU A 192 -21.29 29.40 -23.06
C LEU A 192 -21.18 30.54 -24.09
N SER A 193 -20.09 30.61 -24.85
CA SER A 193 -19.93 31.58 -25.94
C SER A 193 -21.03 31.42 -26.99
N TYR A 194 -21.28 30.21 -27.45
CA TYR A 194 -22.34 29.95 -28.44
C TYR A 194 -23.73 30.22 -27.90
N LEU A 195 -24.00 29.91 -26.62
CA LEU A 195 -25.28 30.26 -25.99
C LEU A 195 -25.49 31.77 -25.94
N SER A 196 -24.43 32.55 -25.69
CA SER A 196 -24.49 34.01 -25.78
C SER A 196 -24.86 34.47 -27.20
N GLU A 197 -24.20 33.93 -28.23
CA GLU A 197 -24.50 34.26 -29.63
C GLU A 197 -25.94 33.91 -30.02
N ILE A 198 -26.44 32.75 -29.58
CA ILE A 198 -27.82 32.31 -29.77
C ILE A 198 -28.80 33.29 -29.12
N ARG A 199 -28.51 33.76 -27.89
CA ARG A 199 -29.34 34.71 -27.17
C ARG A 199 -29.39 36.07 -27.88
N ASP A 200 -28.25 36.54 -28.37
CA ASP A 200 -28.14 37.79 -29.12
C ASP A 200 -28.91 37.72 -30.45
N MET A 201 -28.81 36.59 -31.15
CA MET A 201 -29.56 36.34 -32.38
C MET A 201 -31.08 36.28 -32.12
N HIS A 202 -31.51 35.53 -31.10
CA HIS A 202 -32.91 35.46 -30.70
C HIS A 202 -33.46 36.85 -30.36
N THR A 203 -32.71 37.66 -29.62
CA THR A 203 -33.07 39.04 -29.26
C THR A 203 -33.18 39.93 -30.50
N SER A 204 -32.25 39.77 -31.45
CA SER A 204 -32.24 40.55 -32.69
C SER A 204 -33.45 40.25 -33.58
N ILE A 205 -33.82 38.98 -33.74
CA ILE A 205 -35.03 38.57 -34.48
C ILE A 205 -36.27 39.19 -33.85
N GLY A 206 -36.40 39.12 -32.52
CA GLY A 206 -37.54 39.68 -31.78
C GLY A 206 -37.69 41.19 -31.94
N LYS A 207 -36.57 41.92 -32.11
CA LYS A 207 -36.56 43.37 -32.33
C LYS A 207 -36.81 43.76 -33.79
N LEU A 208 -36.25 43.01 -34.74
CA LEU A 208 -36.27 43.36 -36.16
C LEU A 208 -37.59 42.98 -36.85
N TYR A 209 -38.24 41.91 -36.40
CA TYR A 209 -39.42 41.36 -37.08
C TYR A 209 -40.63 41.35 -36.15
N CYS A 210 -41.57 42.27 -36.35
CA CYS A 210 -42.79 42.37 -35.54
C CYS A 210 -43.63 41.07 -35.54
N LEU A 211 -43.57 40.29 -36.63
CA LEU A 211 -44.29 39.02 -36.78
C LEU A 211 -43.67 37.87 -35.94
N SER A 212 -42.46 38.03 -35.42
CA SER A 212 -41.84 37.05 -34.53
C SER A 212 -42.67 36.78 -33.28
N ALA A 213 -43.31 37.82 -32.74
CA ALA A 213 -44.14 37.73 -31.54
C ALA A 213 -45.34 36.80 -31.67
N ILE A 214 -45.83 36.55 -32.90
CA ILE A 214 -46.96 35.67 -33.19
C ILE A 214 -46.55 34.37 -33.88
N SER A 215 -45.26 34.19 -34.20
CA SER A 215 -44.75 32.98 -34.83
C SER A 215 -44.56 31.87 -33.79
N PRO A 216 -45.29 30.74 -33.88
CA PRO A 216 -45.12 29.63 -32.95
C PRO A 216 -43.68 29.09 -32.95
N ALA A 217 -43.05 29.05 -34.13
CA ALA A 217 -41.67 28.61 -34.30
C ALA A 217 -40.68 29.49 -33.50
N TYR A 218 -40.91 30.80 -33.44
CA TYR A 218 -40.09 31.72 -32.63
C TYR A 218 -40.36 31.55 -31.13
N GLN A 219 -41.64 31.41 -30.73
CA GLN A 219 -42.05 31.35 -29.33
C GLN A 219 -41.50 30.15 -28.54
N HIS A 220 -41.04 29.10 -29.22
CA HIS A 220 -40.43 27.94 -28.55
C HIS A 220 -38.96 28.14 -28.13
N PHE A 221 -38.25 29.10 -28.73
CA PHE A 221 -36.81 29.28 -28.49
C PHE A 221 -36.44 29.64 -27.04
N PRO A 222 -37.15 30.53 -26.32
CA PRO A 222 -36.83 30.84 -24.93
C PRO A 222 -36.76 29.59 -24.04
N GLY A 223 -37.72 28.68 -24.20
CA GLY A 223 -37.73 27.42 -23.45
C GLY A 223 -36.57 26.50 -23.82
N MET A 224 -36.25 26.38 -25.12
CA MET A 224 -35.14 25.53 -25.55
C MET A 224 -33.78 26.09 -25.10
N ILE A 225 -33.58 27.41 -25.16
CA ILE A 225 -32.38 28.09 -24.64
C ILE A 225 -32.24 27.81 -23.14
N HIS A 226 -33.30 28.00 -22.36
CA HIS A 226 -33.29 27.76 -20.92
C HIS A 226 -32.93 26.31 -20.55
N VAL A 227 -33.43 25.33 -21.30
CA VAL A 227 -33.09 23.91 -21.08
C VAL A 227 -31.59 23.67 -21.28
N VAL A 228 -30.99 24.22 -22.33
CA VAL A 228 -29.55 24.04 -22.58
C VAL A 228 -28.70 24.81 -21.57
N GLU A 229 -29.15 25.97 -21.09
CA GLU A 229 -28.49 26.70 -20.00
C GLU A 229 -28.50 25.90 -18.70
N THR A 230 -29.64 25.32 -18.32
CA THR A 230 -29.75 24.51 -17.10
C THR A 230 -28.87 23.26 -17.17
N MET A 231 -28.76 22.64 -18.36
CA MET A 231 -27.84 21.53 -18.58
C MET A 231 -26.36 21.94 -18.40
N SER A 232 -26.02 23.20 -18.68
CA SER A 232 -24.66 23.74 -18.55
C SER A 232 -24.31 24.09 -17.11
N ASP A 233 -25.27 24.65 -16.36
CA ASP A 233 -25.03 25.15 -15.00
C ASP A 233 -24.86 24.01 -13.99
N ASP A 234 -25.55 22.90 -14.18
CA ASP A 234 -25.53 21.79 -13.23
C ASP A 234 -24.30 20.86 -13.38
N ASN A 235 -23.41 21.09 -14.35
CA ASN A 235 -22.28 20.20 -14.69
C ASN A 235 -22.65 18.71 -14.87
N ARG A 236 -23.95 18.40 -15.03
CA ARG A 236 -24.45 17.03 -15.16
C ARG A 236 -23.92 16.37 -16.43
N ILE A 237 -23.76 17.15 -17.50
CA ILE A 237 -23.42 16.63 -18.82
C ILE A 237 -22.04 17.16 -19.21
N ALA A 238 -21.22 16.32 -19.84
CA ALA A 238 -19.94 16.76 -20.37
C ALA A 238 -20.18 17.83 -21.46
N ALA A 239 -19.42 18.92 -21.45
CA ALA A 239 -19.62 20.05 -22.37
C ALA A 239 -19.56 19.63 -23.84
N LYS A 240 -18.75 18.62 -24.16
CA LYS A 240 -18.67 18.04 -25.51
C LYS A 240 -20.02 17.48 -26.00
N GLU A 241 -20.81 16.90 -25.10
CA GLU A 241 -22.13 16.34 -25.42
C GLU A 241 -23.19 17.44 -25.60
N MET A 242 -22.90 18.66 -25.18
CA MET A 242 -23.79 19.82 -25.37
C MET A 242 -23.69 20.42 -26.77
N PHE A 243 -22.57 20.24 -27.48
CA PHE A 243 -22.34 20.85 -28.80
C PHE A 243 -23.45 20.57 -29.83
N PRO A 244 -24.00 19.34 -29.96
CA PRO A 244 -25.08 19.08 -30.91
C PRO A 244 -26.35 19.89 -30.63
N TYR A 245 -26.69 20.11 -29.36
CA TYR A 245 -27.88 20.88 -28.97
C TYR A 245 -27.71 22.36 -29.29
N VAL A 246 -26.55 22.91 -28.94
CA VAL A 246 -26.17 24.30 -29.22
C VAL A 246 -26.12 24.55 -30.73
N ALA A 247 -25.46 23.69 -31.49
CA ALA A 247 -25.38 23.80 -32.95
C ALA A 247 -26.77 23.66 -33.61
N GLY A 248 -27.61 22.76 -33.08
CA GLY A 248 -29.00 22.59 -33.52
C GLY A 248 -29.83 23.86 -33.31
N LEU A 249 -29.75 24.46 -32.12
CA LEU A 249 -30.42 25.73 -31.80
C LEU A 249 -29.97 26.86 -32.71
N TYR A 250 -28.66 27.04 -32.87
CA TYR A 250 -28.10 28.08 -33.74
C TYR A 250 -28.58 27.92 -35.19
N LYS A 251 -28.56 26.70 -35.71
CA LYS A 251 -29.05 26.40 -37.07
C LYS A 251 -30.54 26.72 -37.21
N GLN A 252 -31.37 26.35 -36.22
CA GLN A 252 -32.81 26.63 -36.29
C GLN A 252 -33.11 28.13 -36.22
N LEU A 253 -32.42 28.90 -35.38
CA LEU A 253 -32.54 30.36 -35.35
C LEU A 253 -32.10 30.99 -36.68
N THR A 254 -31.02 30.48 -37.27
CA THR A 254 -30.53 30.96 -38.57
C THR A 254 -31.58 30.75 -39.66
N ILE A 255 -32.18 29.55 -39.73
CA ILE A 255 -33.25 29.23 -40.69
C ILE A 255 -34.46 30.15 -40.48
N LEU A 256 -34.82 30.40 -39.22
CA LEU A 256 -35.94 31.27 -38.86
C LEU A 256 -35.66 32.72 -39.29
N MET A 257 -34.46 33.23 -39.02
CA MET A 257 -34.02 34.56 -39.45
C MET A 257 -34.05 34.71 -40.97
N THR A 258 -33.50 33.75 -41.71
CA THR A 258 -33.52 33.77 -43.19
C THR A 258 -34.95 33.69 -43.73
N SER A 259 -35.83 32.95 -43.06
CA SER A 259 -37.24 32.96 -43.44
C SER A 259 -37.80 34.38 -43.31
N PHE A 260 -37.49 35.09 -42.21
CA PHE A 260 -37.95 36.47 -41.87
C PHE A 260 -37.49 37.48 -42.91
N GLU A 261 -36.24 37.36 -43.33
CA GLU A 261 -35.68 38.15 -44.43
C GLU A 261 -36.39 37.91 -45.77
N GLN A 262 -36.82 36.67 -46.03
CA GLN A 262 -37.47 36.29 -47.29
C GLN A 262 -39.00 36.48 -47.29
N GLY A 263 -39.59 36.92 -46.17
CA GLY A 263 -41.03 37.06 -46.02
C GLY A 263 -41.81 35.74 -46.10
N LYS A 264 -41.16 34.61 -45.80
CA LYS A 264 -41.76 33.27 -45.84
C LYS A 264 -42.29 32.85 -44.45
N PHE A 265 -43.32 33.55 -43.94
CA PHE A 265 -44.05 33.19 -42.71
C PHE A 265 -45.50 32.86 -43.00
#